data_AF-A0A3C0KUV8-F1
#
_entry.id   AF-A0A3C0KUV8-F1
#
_cell.length_a   1.000
_cell.length_b   1.000
_cell.length_c   1.000
_cell.angle_alpha   90.00
_cell.angle_beta   90.00
_cell.angle_gamma   90.00
#
_symmetry.space_group_name_H-M   'P 1'
#
loop_
_entity.id
_entity.type
_entity.pdbx_description
1 polymer ?
#
loop_
_entity_poly.entity_id
_entity_poly.type
_entity_poly.pdbx_seq_one_letter_code
_entity_poly.pdbx_strand_id
1 'polypeptide(L)'
;MDRNFYEFWGQLFTNLAKGQKQIEDFRKWFGQGLVGYESLNAMFRKAYNMDMVEEGSSDYKEFWQKSVETFQKSFRESLALMEVVPKKEYETLALKCAALEKTVADQEETIRSLRRLLSEEGLGSPAALDDLQELMKKQHNQFQDLVKNMAVLFDQETKVDRSGKKKH
;
A
#
# COMPACT_ATOMS: atom_id res chain seq x y z
N MET A 1 13.88 -10.54 5.19
CA MET A 1 14.85 -10.18 4.14
C MET A 1 16.10 -11.03 4.32
N ASP A 2 16.67 -11.55 3.24
CA ASP A 2 17.87 -12.41 3.28
C ASP A 2 19.15 -11.66 2.82
N ARG A 3 20.32 -12.26 3.08
CA ARG A 3 21.62 -11.67 2.72
C ARG A 3 21.73 -11.41 1.22
N ASN A 4 21.29 -12.36 0.41
CA ASN A 4 21.38 -12.31 -1.05
C ASN A 4 20.56 -11.15 -1.62
N PHE A 5 19.39 -10.85 -1.03
CA PHE A 5 18.60 -9.67 -1.36
C PHE A 5 19.38 -8.36 -1.13
N TYR A 6 20.03 -8.20 0.03
CA TYR A 6 20.83 -7.00 0.30
C TYR A 6 22.07 -6.91 -0.59
N GLU A 7 22.71 -8.04 -0.89
CA GLU A 7 23.86 -8.09 -1.78
C GLU A 7 23.48 -7.68 -3.21
N PHE A 8 22.34 -8.16 -3.70
CA PHE A 8 21.77 -7.72 -4.97
C PHE A 8 21.54 -6.21 -5.01
N TRP A 9 20.84 -5.65 -4.01
CA TRP A 9 20.58 -4.21 -3.94
C TRP A 9 21.84 -3.38 -3.77
N GLY A 10 22.81 -3.83 -2.98
CA GLY A 10 24.10 -3.15 -2.79
C GLY A 10 24.89 -3.07 -4.09
N GLN A 11 24.99 -4.16 -4.83
CA GLN A 11 25.63 -4.18 -6.14
C GLN A 11 24.86 -3.31 -7.15
N LEU A 12 23.53 -3.38 -7.13
CA LEU A 12 22.67 -2.63 -8.04
C LEU A 12 22.83 -1.13 -7.84
N PHE A 13 22.75 -0.62 -6.60
CA PHE A 13 22.95 0.80 -6.32
C PHE A 13 24.38 1.26 -6.60
N THR A 14 25.37 0.42 -6.30
CA THR A 14 26.77 0.71 -6.63
C THR A 14 26.98 0.84 -8.14
N ASN A 15 26.32 0.00 -8.93
CA ASN A 15 26.48 0.03 -10.37
C ASN A 15 25.61 1.12 -11.04
N LEU A 16 24.44 1.44 -10.46
CA LEU A 16 23.64 2.62 -10.81
C LEU A 16 24.44 3.91 -10.61
N ALA A 17 25.20 4.01 -9.53
CA ALA A 17 26.08 5.15 -9.27
C ALA A 17 27.20 5.31 -10.31
N LYS A 18 27.56 4.23 -11.03
CA LYS A 18 28.64 4.22 -12.02
C LYS A 18 28.20 4.65 -13.42
N GLY A 19 26.90 4.77 -13.75
CA GLY A 19 26.52 5.30 -15.06
C GLY A 19 25.04 5.21 -15.46
N GLN A 20 24.69 6.03 -16.47
CA GLN A 20 23.32 6.26 -16.96
C GLN A 20 22.67 5.03 -17.61
N LYS A 21 23.45 4.16 -18.27
CA LYS A 21 22.97 2.93 -18.91
C LYS A 21 22.31 1.97 -17.90
N GLN A 22 22.86 1.91 -16.69
CA GLN A 22 22.35 1.06 -15.62
C GLN A 22 21.02 1.58 -15.05
N ILE A 23 20.84 2.90 -15.04
CA ILE A 23 19.58 3.54 -14.64
C ILE A 23 18.47 3.20 -15.64
N GLU A 24 18.82 3.17 -16.93
CA GLU A 24 17.88 2.82 -17.98
C GLU A 24 17.49 1.33 -17.93
N ASP A 25 18.46 0.44 -17.77
CA ASP A 25 18.23 -1.00 -17.60
C ASP A 25 17.37 -1.27 -16.35
N PHE A 26 17.64 -0.56 -15.24
CA PHE A 26 16.85 -0.65 -14.01
C PHE A 26 15.41 -0.17 -14.18
N ARG A 27 15.20 0.99 -14.82
CA ARG A 27 13.84 1.52 -15.09
C ARG A 27 13.03 0.57 -15.95
N LYS A 28 13.64 0.02 -17.00
CA LYS A 28 12.96 -0.92 -17.88
C LYS A 28 12.69 -2.25 -17.20
N TRP A 29 13.60 -2.74 -16.36
CA TRP A 29 13.37 -3.89 -15.50
C TRP A 29 12.17 -3.71 -14.57
N PHE A 30 12.06 -2.55 -13.90
CA PHE A 30 10.91 -2.21 -13.07
C PHE A 30 9.59 -2.12 -13.85
N GLY A 31 9.65 -1.75 -15.13
CA GLY A 31 8.47 -1.60 -15.99
C GLY A 31 8.05 -2.88 -16.74
N GLN A 32 8.98 -3.76 -17.09
CA GLN A 32 8.76 -4.89 -18.01
C GLN A 32 9.23 -6.26 -17.47
N GLY A 33 9.85 -6.30 -16.29
CA GLY A 33 10.33 -7.53 -15.66
C GLY A 33 11.74 -7.97 -16.09
N LEU A 34 12.21 -9.12 -15.57
CA LEU A 34 13.57 -9.68 -15.75
C LEU A 34 13.93 -10.12 -17.19
N VAL A 35 12.98 -10.11 -18.12
CA VAL A 35 13.18 -10.64 -19.47
C VAL A 35 13.86 -9.57 -20.33
N GLY A 36 15.10 -9.84 -20.76
CA GLY A 36 15.83 -9.01 -21.71
C GLY A 36 16.99 -8.18 -21.15
N TYR A 37 17.33 -8.31 -19.86
CA TYR A 37 18.46 -7.59 -19.25
C TYR A 37 19.53 -8.56 -18.74
N GLU A 38 20.46 -8.89 -19.63
CA GLU A 38 21.54 -9.85 -19.37
C GLU A 38 22.46 -9.40 -18.22
N SER A 39 22.66 -8.09 -18.07
CA SER A 39 23.41 -7.48 -16.96
C SER A 39 22.74 -7.71 -15.60
N LEU A 40 21.42 -7.51 -15.51
CA LEU A 40 20.65 -7.71 -14.28
C LEU A 40 20.47 -9.19 -13.95
N ASN A 41 20.30 -10.03 -14.96
CA ASN A 41 20.25 -11.48 -14.77
C ASN A 41 21.59 -12.01 -14.26
N ALA A 42 22.72 -11.55 -14.80
CA ALA A 42 24.05 -11.92 -14.29
C ALA A 42 24.25 -11.47 -12.83
N MET A 43 23.83 -10.25 -12.48
CA MET A 43 23.88 -9.78 -11.09
C MET A 43 23.00 -10.60 -10.15
N PHE A 44 21.79 -10.95 -10.58
CA PHE A 44 20.88 -11.77 -9.79
C PHE A 44 21.47 -13.16 -9.56
N ARG A 45 22.00 -13.80 -10.60
CA ARG A 45 22.64 -15.11 -10.50
C ARG A 45 23.82 -15.08 -9.54
N LYS A 46 24.66 -14.05 -9.65
CA LYS A 46 25.79 -13.85 -8.73
C LYS A 46 25.34 -13.68 -7.28
N ALA A 47 24.36 -12.81 -7.02
CA ALA A 47 23.87 -12.55 -5.67
C ALA A 47 23.22 -13.79 -5.02
N TYR A 48 22.60 -14.66 -5.82
CA TYR A 48 21.97 -15.91 -5.37
C TYR A 48 22.88 -17.14 -5.53
N ASN A 49 24.17 -16.95 -5.86
CA ASN A 49 25.15 -18.02 -6.09
C ASN A 49 24.73 -19.05 -7.16
N MET A 50 23.92 -18.62 -8.12
CA MET A 50 23.46 -19.44 -9.25
C MET A 50 24.54 -19.64 -10.32
N ASP A 51 25.61 -18.85 -10.30
CA ASP A 51 26.78 -19.00 -11.19
C ASP A 51 27.50 -20.35 -10.99
N MET A 52 27.20 -21.05 -9.89
CA MET A 52 27.76 -22.36 -9.55
C MET A 52 26.93 -23.53 -10.07
N VAL A 53 25.78 -23.28 -10.71
CA VAL A 53 24.85 -24.30 -11.20
C VAL A 53 24.81 -24.24 -12.73
N GLU A 54 25.02 -25.38 -13.40
CA GLU A 54 24.99 -25.45 -14.88
C GLU A 54 23.62 -25.05 -15.42
N GLU A 55 23.59 -24.03 -16.29
CA GLU A 55 22.37 -23.42 -16.88
C GLU A 55 21.44 -24.40 -17.61
N GLY A 56 21.93 -25.59 -17.99
CA GLY A 56 21.17 -26.62 -18.69
C GLY A 56 20.64 -27.76 -17.81
N SER A 57 20.95 -27.76 -16.51
CA SER A 57 20.50 -28.82 -15.59
C SER A 57 19.04 -28.63 -15.18
N SER A 58 18.33 -29.73 -14.89
CA SER A 58 16.99 -29.68 -14.30
C SER A 58 16.99 -28.88 -12.98
N ASP A 59 18.08 -29.00 -12.23
CA ASP A 59 18.28 -28.35 -10.93
C ASP A 59 18.39 -26.83 -11.05
N TYR A 60 18.91 -26.31 -12.17
CA TYR A 60 19.01 -24.87 -12.41
C TYR A 60 17.64 -24.18 -12.46
N LYS A 61 16.65 -24.82 -13.11
CA LYS A 61 15.31 -24.25 -13.23
C LYS A 61 14.59 -24.19 -11.87
N GLU A 62 14.74 -25.24 -11.07
CA GLU A 62 14.16 -25.29 -9.72
C GLU A 62 14.85 -24.29 -8.79
N PHE A 63 16.19 -24.22 -8.84
CA PHE A 63 16.96 -23.25 -8.08
C PHE A 63 16.63 -21.79 -8.47
N TRP A 64 16.41 -21.53 -9.77
CA TRP A 64 15.96 -20.23 -10.28
C TRP A 64 14.61 -19.84 -9.69
N GLN A 65 13.64 -20.74 -9.79
CA GLN A 65 12.30 -20.48 -9.28
C GLN A 65 12.32 -20.18 -7.77
N LYS A 66 13.03 -21.00 -7.00
CA LYS A 66 13.19 -20.81 -5.55
C LYS A 66 13.88 -19.50 -5.19
N SER A 67 14.89 -19.10 -5.95
CA SER A 67 15.61 -17.83 -5.76
C SER A 67 14.69 -16.64 -6.05
N VAL A 68 13.89 -16.70 -7.11
CA VAL A 68 12.90 -15.67 -7.44
C VAL A 68 11.82 -15.56 -6.37
N GLU A 69 11.27 -16.68 -5.89
CA GLU A 69 10.27 -16.68 -4.82
C GLU A 69 10.83 -16.06 -3.52
N THR A 70 12.06 -16.41 -3.17
CA THR A 70 12.75 -15.86 -2.00
C THR A 70 13.00 -14.36 -2.15
N PHE A 71 13.44 -13.91 -3.33
CA PHE A 71 13.62 -12.50 -3.64
C PHE A 71 12.31 -11.71 -3.52
N GLN A 72 11.22 -12.22 -4.11
CA GLN A 72 9.90 -11.58 -4.05
C GLN A 72 9.38 -11.48 -2.61
N LYS A 73 9.60 -12.51 -1.79
CA LYS A 73 9.25 -12.49 -0.37
C LYS A 73 10.03 -11.39 0.36
N SER A 74 11.35 -11.36 0.21
CA SER A 74 12.20 -10.32 0.82
C SER A 74 11.84 -8.92 0.33
N PHE A 75 11.47 -8.76 -0.93
CA PHE A 75 11.03 -7.49 -1.50
C PHE A 75 9.74 -6.99 -0.84
N ARG A 76 8.72 -7.87 -0.67
CA ARG A 76 7.48 -7.54 0.04
C ARG A 76 7.74 -7.17 1.50
N GLU A 77 8.60 -7.92 2.19
CA GLU A 77 8.97 -7.60 3.58
C GLU A 77 9.69 -6.25 3.70
N SER A 78 10.54 -5.90 2.74
CA SER A 78 11.21 -4.59 2.68
C SER A 78 10.20 -3.45 2.48
N LEU A 79 9.24 -3.62 1.56
CA LEU A 79 8.18 -2.64 1.34
C LEU A 79 7.28 -2.46 2.58
N ALA A 80 6.96 -3.57 3.26
CA ALA A 80 6.20 -3.53 4.50
C ALA A 80 6.93 -2.77 5.62
N LEU A 81 8.25 -2.98 5.75
CA LEU A 81 9.07 -2.24 6.71
C LEU A 81 9.11 -0.73 6.43
N MET A 82 9.10 -0.34 5.15
CA MET A 82 9.10 1.07 4.75
C MET A 82 7.69 1.68 4.72
N GLU A 83 6.66 0.94 5.14
CA GLU A 83 5.24 1.33 5.09
C GLU A 83 4.80 1.83 3.69
N VAL A 84 5.44 1.33 2.63
CA VAL A 84 5.16 1.74 1.25
C VAL A 84 3.97 0.96 0.72
N VAL A 85 2.89 1.67 0.41
CA VAL A 85 1.70 1.07 -0.21
C VAL A 85 1.95 0.86 -1.71
N PRO A 86 1.75 -0.36 -2.25
CA PRO A 86 1.83 -0.60 -3.68
C PRO A 86 0.93 0.36 -4.48
N LYS A 87 1.45 0.92 -5.58
CA LYS A 87 0.74 1.91 -6.40
C LYS A 87 -0.68 1.49 -6.79
N LYS A 88 -0.88 0.20 -7.13
CA LYS A 88 -2.20 -0.35 -7.50
C LYS A 88 -3.21 -0.25 -6.34
N GLU A 89 -2.76 -0.51 -5.12
CA GLU A 89 -3.60 -0.41 -3.92
C GLU A 89 -3.94 1.04 -3.63
N TYR A 90 -2.97 1.95 -3.80
CA TYR A 90 -3.20 3.39 -3.72
C TYR A 90 -4.19 3.89 -4.77
N GLU A 91 -4.06 3.51 -6.04
CA GLU A 91 -4.99 3.90 -7.11
C GLU A 91 -6.40 3.37 -6.86
N THR A 92 -6.52 2.13 -6.38
CA THR A 92 -7.82 1.55 -6.00
C THR A 92 -8.45 2.32 -4.84
N LEU A 93 -7.65 2.69 -3.84
CA LEU A 93 -8.11 3.50 -2.72
C LEU A 93 -8.55 4.90 -3.18
N ALA A 94 -7.75 5.55 -4.03
CA ALA A 94 -8.06 6.87 -4.58
C ALA A 94 -9.37 6.87 -5.38
N LEU A 95 -9.61 5.84 -6.19
CA LEU A 95 -10.88 5.67 -6.91
C LEU A 95 -12.07 5.51 -5.95
N LYS A 96 -11.91 4.74 -4.87
CA LYS A 96 -12.95 4.58 -3.85
C LYS A 96 -13.22 5.88 -3.10
N CYS A 97 -12.18 6.63 -2.75
CA CYS A 97 -12.32 7.95 -2.12
C CYS A 97 -13.10 8.91 -3.03
N ALA A 98 -12.74 8.99 -4.31
CA ALA A 98 -13.45 9.82 -5.28
C ALA A 98 -14.93 9.42 -5.44
N ALA A 99 -15.23 8.12 -5.45
CA ALA A 99 -16.60 7.62 -5.52
C ALA A 99 -17.43 7.95 -4.25
N LEU A 100 -16.80 7.86 -3.08
CA LEU A 100 -17.41 8.23 -1.80
C LEU A 100 -17.65 9.73 -1.71
N GLU A 101 -16.68 10.56 -2.10
CA GLU A 101 -16.83 12.02 -2.15
C GLU A 101 -18.00 12.44 -3.05
N LYS A 102 -18.13 11.81 -4.22
CA LYS A 102 -19.28 12.04 -5.10
C LYS A 102 -20.60 11.65 -4.44
N THR A 103 -20.64 10.48 -3.79
CA THR A 103 -21.86 10.00 -3.12
C THR A 103 -22.26 10.93 -1.97
N VAL A 104 -21.28 11.43 -1.20
CA VAL A 104 -21.52 12.42 -0.14
C VAL A 104 -22.09 13.71 -0.73
N ALA A 105 -21.52 14.21 -1.83
CA ALA A 105 -22.03 15.41 -2.49
C ALA A 105 -23.48 15.24 -2.98
N ASP A 106 -23.79 14.11 -3.64
CA ASP A 106 -25.14 13.79 -4.13
C ASP A 106 -26.14 13.63 -2.96
N GLN A 107 -25.71 13.00 -1.86
CA GLN A 107 -26.51 12.86 -0.65
C GLN A 107 -26.76 14.21 0.03
N GLU A 108 -25.75 15.07 0.13
CA GLU A 108 -25.90 16.41 0.68
C GLU A 108 -26.86 17.27 -0.15
N GLU A 109 -26.79 17.18 -1.48
CA GLU A 109 -27.73 17.87 -2.36
C GLU A 109 -29.16 17.36 -2.19
N THR A 110 -29.33 16.04 -2.07
CA THR A 110 -30.63 15.42 -1.79
C THR A 110 -31.18 15.85 -0.44
N ILE A 111 -30.35 15.89 0.61
CA ILE A 111 -30.76 16.36 1.94
C ILE A 111 -31.14 17.84 1.89
N ARG A 112 -30.38 18.67 1.16
CA ARG A 112 -30.71 20.10 0.98
C ARG A 112 -32.05 20.27 0.27
N SER A 113 -32.31 19.51 -0.80
CA SER A 113 -33.56 19.61 -1.56
C SER A 113 -34.76 19.12 -0.74
N LEU A 114 -34.64 18.01 -0.02
CA LEU A 114 -35.67 17.49 0.87
C LEU A 114 -35.99 18.45 2.01
N ARG A 115 -34.97 19.07 2.62
CA ARG A 115 -35.17 20.11 3.65
C ARG A 115 -35.91 21.33 3.11
N ARG A 116 -35.58 21.77 1.89
CA ARG A 116 -36.28 22.86 1.22
C ARG A 116 -37.75 22.52 0.99
N LEU A 117 -38.04 21.32 0.47
CA LEU A 117 -39.41 20.86 0.23
C LEU A 117 -40.22 20.76 1.53
N LEU A 118 -39.64 20.20 2.59
CA LEU A 118 -40.27 20.14 3.92
C LEU A 118 -40.58 21.53 4.51
N SER A 119 -39.71 22.51 4.22
CA SER A 119 -39.91 23.90 4.65
C SER A 119 -40.96 24.63 3.81
N GLU A 120 -41.08 24.31 2.51
CA GLU A 120 -42.03 24.91 1.57
C GLU A 120 -43.45 24.32 1.71
N GLU A 121 -43.59 23.01 1.97
CA GLU A 121 -44.90 22.35 2.14
C GLU A 121 -45.53 22.62 3.52
N GLY A 122 -44.86 23.34 4.43
CA GLY A 122 -45.39 23.65 5.76
C GLY A 122 -45.62 22.43 6.67
N LEU A 123 -45.13 21.24 6.28
CA LEU A 123 -45.31 19.98 6.98
C LEU A 123 -44.21 19.70 8.02
N GLY A 124 -43.13 20.48 8.04
CA GLY A 124 -42.10 20.41 9.08
C GLY A 124 -42.28 21.51 10.11
N SER A 125 -42.75 21.19 11.31
CA SER A 125 -42.57 22.08 12.46
C SER A 125 -41.08 22.40 12.58
N PRO A 126 -40.65 23.68 12.74
CA PRO A 126 -39.24 24.04 12.83
C PRO A 126 -38.45 23.22 13.88
N ALA A 127 -39.13 22.80 14.96
CA ALA A 127 -38.58 21.92 15.98
C ALA A 127 -38.14 20.54 15.45
N ALA A 128 -38.89 19.94 14.50
CA ALA A 128 -38.53 18.64 13.93
C ALA A 128 -37.32 18.73 12.98
N LEU A 129 -37.12 19.89 12.33
CA LEU A 129 -35.94 20.16 11.51
C LEU A 129 -34.70 20.41 12.39
N ASP A 130 -34.87 21.09 13.52
CA ASP A 130 -33.82 21.26 14.52
C ASP A 130 -33.40 19.92 15.14
N ASP A 131 -34.36 19.06 15.50
CA ASP A 131 -34.10 17.70 16.02
C ASP A 131 -33.32 16.84 15.00
N LEU A 132 -33.69 16.92 13.70
CA LEU A 132 -32.99 16.22 12.63
C LEU A 132 -31.56 16.76 12.43
N GLN A 133 -31.37 18.08 12.55
CA GLN A 133 -30.07 18.73 12.47
C GLN A 133 -29.18 18.33 13.66
N GLU A 134 -29.76 18.18 14.83
CA GLU A 134 -29.08 17.71 16.03
C GLU A 134 -28.69 16.23 15.92
N LEU A 135 -29.59 15.38 15.39
CA LEU A 135 -29.33 13.97 15.08
C LEU A 135 -28.19 13.81 14.07
N MET A 136 -28.17 14.61 13.00
CA MET A 136 -27.10 14.62 12.00
C MET A 136 -25.75 15.01 12.61
N LYS A 137 -25.72 16.06 13.44
CA LYS A 137 -24.50 16.45 14.19
C LYS A 137 -24.04 15.32 15.12
N LYS A 138 -24.97 14.66 15.79
CA LYS A 138 -24.67 13.56 16.71
C LYS A 138 -24.09 12.35 15.97
N GLN A 139 -24.65 11.98 14.82
CA GLN A 139 -24.10 10.92 13.97
C GLN A 139 -22.71 11.28 13.42
N HIS A 140 -22.50 12.53 12.99
CA HIS A 140 -21.19 12.99 12.52
C HIS A 140 -20.13 12.89 13.63
N ASN A 141 -20.47 13.32 14.84
CA ASN A 141 -19.58 13.22 15.99
C ASN A 141 -19.30 11.76 16.36
N GLN A 142 -20.31 10.89 16.36
CA GLN A 142 -20.13 9.46 16.60
C GLN A 142 -19.24 8.79 15.55
N PHE A 143 -19.36 9.19 14.29
CA PHE A 143 -18.47 8.71 13.22
C PHE A 143 -17.03 9.20 13.43
N GLN A 144 -16.84 10.50 13.74
CA GLN A 144 -15.52 11.02 14.07
C GLN A 144 -14.90 10.31 15.28
N ASP A 145 -15.68 10.02 16.32
CA ASP A 145 -15.21 9.30 17.49
C ASP A 145 -14.87 7.85 17.17
N LEU A 146 -15.64 7.18 16.30
CA LEU A 146 -15.31 5.85 15.82
C LEU A 146 -13.99 5.85 15.03
N VAL A 147 -13.79 6.83 14.14
CA VAL A 147 -12.54 6.99 13.37
C VAL A 147 -11.36 7.29 14.30
N LYS A 148 -11.53 8.16 15.30
CA LYS A 148 -10.49 8.44 16.31
C LYS A 148 -10.18 7.21 17.15
N ASN A 149 -11.19 6.46 17.58
CA ASN A 149 -11.00 5.25 18.36
C ASN A 149 -10.32 4.15 17.54
N MET A 150 -10.65 4.02 16.26
CA MET A 150 -9.90 3.15 15.34
C MET A 150 -8.45 3.61 15.20
N ALA A 151 -8.20 4.91 14.98
CA ALA A 151 -6.84 5.46 14.93
C ALA A 151 -6.06 5.19 16.22
N VAL A 152 -6.70 5.32 17.40
CA VAL A 152 -6.10 4.99 18.71
C VAL A 152 -5.83 3.50 18.85
N LEU A 153 -6.69 2.61 18.34
CA LEU A 153 -6.44 1.16 18.36
C LEU A 153 -5.23 0.80 17.48
N PHE A 154 -5.11 1.41 16.30
CA PHE A 154 -3.93 1.25 15.44
C PHE A 154 -2.66 1.87 16.06
N ASP A 155 -2.77 2.97 16.80
CA ASP A 155 -1.68 3.56 17.60
C ASP A 155 -1.34 2.77 18.88
N GLN A 156 -2.27 1.96 19.40
CA GLN A 156 -2.05 1.11 20.57
C GLN A 156 -1.44 -0.25 20.18
N GLU A 157 -1.83 -0.84 19.05
CA GLU A 157 -1.18 -2.04 18.50
C GLU A 157 0.31 -1.80 18.23
N THR A 158 0.69 -0.59 17.78
CA THR A 158 2.11 -0.20 17.58
C THR A 158 2.89 0.04 18.90
N LYS A 159 2.21 0.29 20.03
CA LYS A 159 2.85 0.49 21.34
C LYS A 159 2.94 -0.79 22.19
N VAL A 160 1.99 -1.71 22.08
CA VAL A 160 2.01 -2.98 22.84
C VAL A 160 3.16 -3.88 22.39
N ASP A 161 3.47 -3.92 21.09
CA ASP A 161 4.56 -4.75 20.54
C ASP A 161 5.98 -4.29 20.97
N ARG A 162 6.13 -3.06 21.50
CA ARG A 162 7.40 -2.56 22.06
C ARG A 162 7.57 -2.77 23.56
N SER A 163 6.54 -3.21 24.30
CA SER A 163 6.58 -3.34 25.77
C SER A 163 6.71 -4.78 26.30
N GLY A 164 6.60 -5.79 25.42
CA GLY A 164 6.53 -7.21 25.81
C GLY A 164 7.86 -7.94 26.06
N LYS A 165 9.03 -7.29 26.01
CA LYS A 165 10.33 -7.93 26.34
C LYS A 165 10.94 -7.35 27.61
N LYS A 166 10.42 -7.76 28.77
CA LYS A 166 11.23 -7.87 30.00
C LYS A 166 10.56 -8.81 31.01
N LYS A 167 11.37 -9.79 31.45
CA LYS A 167 11.13 -10.87 32.43
C LYS A 167 10.37 -12.06 31.82
N HIS A 168 10.86 -13.29 31.83
CA HIS A 168 11.68 -13.99 32.82
C HIS A 168 12.83 -14.79 32.19
#